data_AF-A0ABD3MIA9-F1
#
_entry.id   AF-A0ABD3MIA9-F1
#
_cell.length_a   1.000
_cell.length_b   1.000
_cell.length_c   1.000
_cell.angle_alpha   90.00
_cell.angle_beta   90.00
_cell.angle_gamma   90.00
#
_symmetry.space_group_name_H-M   'P 1'
#
loop_
_entity.id
_entity.type
_entity.pdbx_description
1 polymer ?
#
loop_
_entity_poly.entity_id
_entity_poly.type
_entity_poly.pdbx_seq_one_letter_code
_entity_poly.pdbx_strand_id
1 'polypeptide(L)' 'MAAAMAGGKGKKKKWSKGKQRDKVDNKISGGLARRALNQLCEDGEIKAVCVTRSQRIYTRNIDEGDDE' A
#
# COMPACT_ATOMS: atom_id res chain seq x y z
N MET A 1 57.04 -6.20 8.89
CA MET A 1 56.21 -5.19 8.19
C MET A 1 54.81 -5.25 8.79
N ALA A 2 54.39 -4.17 9.44
CA ALA A 2 53.09 -4.09 10.11
C ALA A 2 51.97 -3.81 9.09
N ALA A 3 50.85 -4.52 9.21
CA ALA A 3 49.65 -4.27 8.44
C ALA A 3 48.96 -2.99 8.96
N ALA A 4 48.92 -1.94 8.14
CA ALA A 4 48.12 -0.74 8.44
C ALA A 4 46.64 -1.05 8.17
N MET A 5 45.89 -1.35 9.24
CA MET A 5 44.45 -1.55 9.21
C MET A 5 43.74 -0.27 8.73
N ALA A 6 42.86 -0.42 7.75
CA ALA A 6 42.06 0.65 7.16
C ALA A 6 41.16 1.35 8.21
N GLY A 7 41.58 2.55 8.64
CA GLY A 7 40.88 3.36 9.65
C GLY A 7 39.74 4.21 9.07
N GLY A 8 38.50 3.77 9.30
CA GLY A 8 37.43 4.63 9.82
C GLY A 8 36.79 5.68 8.90
N LYS A 9 35.83 5.29 8.05
CA LYS A 9 34.77 6.20 7.61
C LYS A 9 33.86 6.52 8.79
N GLY A 10 34.13 7.63 9.48
CA GLY A 10 33.35 8.15 10.61
C GLY A 10 31.87 8.27 10.25
N LYS A 11 31.00 7.57 10.99
CA LYS A 11 29.56 7.64 10.82
C LYS A 11 29.04 8.97 11.38
N LYS A 12 28.48 9.80 10.51
CA LYS A 12 27.76 11.05 10.86
C LYS A 12 26.67 10.74 11.91
N LYS A 13 26.64 11.51 13.01
CA LYS A 13 25.58 11.44 14.03
C LYS A 13 24.23 11.77 13.40
N LYS A 14 23.36 10.76 13.26
CA LYS A 14 21.95 10.92 12.89
C LYS A 14 21.14 10.95 14.18
N TRP A 15 20.72 12.13 14.63
CA TRP A 15 19.76 12.23 15.73
C TRP A 15 18.35 12.06 15.17
N SER A 16 17.95 10.81 14.98
CA SER A 16 16.54 10.41 15.04
C SER A 16 16.50 8.98 15.56
N LYS A 17 16.16 8.83 16.85
CA LYS A 17 15.93 7.52 17.46
C LYS A 17 14.68 6.93 16.82
N GLY A 18 14.90 5.90 16.01
CA GLY A 18 13.99 4.81 15.68
C GLY A 18 12.55 5.20 15.38
N LYS A 19 12.24 5.44 14.09
CA LYS A 19 10.90 5.10 13.59
C LYS A 19 11.00 3.73 12.92
N GLN A 20 11.01 2.69 13.74
CA GLN A 20 10.85 1.32 13.26
C GLN A 20 9.35 1.14 13.00
N ARG A 21 8.96 1.04 11.74
CA ARG A 21 7.61 0.60 11.40
C ARG A 21 7.59 -0.91 11.58
N ASP A 22 6.70 -1.42 12.41
CA ASP A 22 6.54 -2.86 12.58
C ASP A 22 6.21 -3.53 11.24
N LYS A 23 6.64 -4.78 11.10
CA LYS A 23 6.29 -5.58 9.93
C LYS A 23 4.77 -5.76 9.92
N VAL A 24 4.14 -5.24 8.88
CA VAL A 24 2.69 -5.36 8.69
C VAL A 24 2.43 -6.62 7.86
N ASP A 25 1.93 -7.67 8.50
CA ASP A 25 1.50 -8.90 7.80
C ASP A 25 0.05 -8.73 7.32
N ASN A 26 -0.12 -7.92 6.27
CA ASN A 26 -1.41 -7.78 5.60
C ASN A 26 -1.78 -9.10 4.91
N LYS A 27 -3.01 -9.60 5.14
CA LYS A 27 -3.53 -10.80 4.44
C LYS A 27 -3.52 -10.66 2.91
N ILE A 28 -3.71 -9.43 2.41
CA ILE A 28 -3.65 -9.10 0.99
C ILE A 28 -2.66 -7.96 0.75
N SER A 29 -1.92 -8.03 -0.35
CA SER A 29 -1.05 -6.93 -0.74
C SER A 29 -1.85 -5.78 -1.34
N GLY A 30 -1.38 -4.54 -1.17
CA GLY A 30 -2.05 -3.36 -1.74
C GLY A 30 -2.11 -3.39 -3.28
N GLY A 31 -1.15 -4.05 -3.94
CA GLY A 31 -1.17 -4.24 -5.39
C GLY A 31 -2.29 -5.19 -5.83
N LEU A 32 -2.48 -6.29 -5.10
CA LEU A 32 -3.55 -7.25 -5.36
C LEU A 32 -4.93 -6.61 -5.11
N ALA A 33 -5.08 -5.87 -4.02
CA ALA A 33 -6.31 -5.15 -3.71
C ALA A 33 -6.75 -4.19 -4.84
N ARG A 34 -5.80 -3.45 -5.44
CA ARG A 34 -6.11 -2.54 -6.56
C ARG A 34 -6.58 -3.28 -7.82
N ARG A 35 -6.02 -4.46 -8.10
CA ARG A 35 -6.45 -5.30 -9.23
C ARG A 35 -7.85 -5.86 -8.99
N ALA A 36 -8.11 -6.37 -7.79
CA ALA A 36 -9.42 -6.89 -7.42
C ALA A 36 -10.52 -5.81 -7.50
N LEU A 37 -10.24 -4.58 -7.06
CA LEU A 37 -11.18 -3.46 -7.18
C LEU A 37 -11.52 -3.11 -8.64
N ASN A 38 -10.55 -3.22 -9.57
CA ASN A 38 -10.83 -3.01 -10.99
C ASN A 38 -11.74 -4.14 -11.52
N GLN A 39 -11.42 -5.40 -11.21
CA GLN A 39 -12.20 -6.55 -11.67
C GLN A 39 -13.66 -6.48 -11.16
N LEU A 40 -13.87 -6.26 -9.86
CA LEU A 40 -15.22 -6.13 -9.28
C LEU A 40 -16.02 -4.97 -9.90
N CYS A 41 -15.34 -3.91 -10.34
CA CYS A 41 -15.99 -2.79 -11.02
C CYS A 41 -16.36 -3.13 -12.47
N GLU A 42 -15.53 -3.92 -13.16
CA GLU A 42 -15.81 -4.43 -14.51
C GLU A 42 -16.95 -5.45 -14.49
N ASP A 43 -16.99 -6.32 -13.48
CA ASP A 43 -18.03 -7.32 -13.28
C ASP A 43 -19.38 -6.70 -12.84
N GLY A 44 -19.40 -5.43 -12.43
CA GLY A 44 -20.60 -4.69 -12.03
C GLY A 44 -21.04 -4.87 -10.57
N GLU A 45 -20.30 -5.65 -9.78
CA GLU A 45 -20.52 -5.88 -8.35
C GLU A 45 -20.38 -4.59 -7.50
N ILE A 46 -19.52 -3.67 -7.95
CA ILE A 46 -19.32 -2.35 -7.33
C ILE A 46 -19.36 -1.24 -8.38
N LYS A 47 -19.90 -0.08 -8.00
CA LYS A 47 -19.98 1.11 -8.86
C LYS A 47 -18.95 2.16 -8.44
N ALA A 48 -18.23 2.72 -9.41
CA ALA A 48 -17.26 3.78 -9.15
C ALA A 48 -17.97 5.13 -8.86
N VAL A 49 -17.58 5.79 -7.76
CA VAL A 49 -18.07 7.13 -7.39
C VAL A 49 -17.03 8.20 -7.72
N CYS A 50 -15.80 7.97 -7.27
CA CYS A 50 -14.71 8.91 -7.45
C CYS A 50 -13.45 8.15 -7.80
N VAL A 51 -12.89 8.40 -8.98
CA VAL A 51 -11.65 7.77 -9.46
C VAL A 51 -10.61 8.85 -9.68
N THR A 52 -9.72 9.03 -8.69
CA THR A 52 -8.56 9.92 -8.75
C THR A 52 -7.27 9.12 -8.59
N ARG A 53 -6.11 9.70 -8.95
CA ARG A 53 -4.80 9.05 -8.77
C ARG A 53 -4.50 8.65 -7.32
N SER A 54 -4.96 9.46 -6.37
CA SER A 54 -4.64 9.34 -4.94
C SER A 54 -5.68 8.52 -4.19
N GLN A 55 -6.91 8.46 -4.71
CA GLN A 55 -8.05 7.85 -4.04
C GLN A 55 -9.05 7.32 -5.07
N ARG A 56 -9.53 6.11 -4.82
CA ARG A 56 -10.61 5.48 -5.58
C ARG A 56 -11.71 5.09 -4.60
N ILE A 57 -12.92 5.57 -4.82
CA ILE A 57 -14.09 5.32 -3.99
C ILE A 57 -15.11 4.59 -4.85
N TYR A 58 -15.58 3.46 -4.34
CA TYR A 58 -16.62 2.64 -4.96
C TYR A 58 -17.79 2.49 -3.98
N THR A 59 -19.01 2.35 -4.48
CA THR A 59 -20.16 1.88 -3.69
C THR A 59 -20.48 0.44 -4.06
N ARG A 60 -21.23 -0.23 -3.19
CA ARG A 60 -21.95 -1.46 -3.57
C ARG A 60 -22.83 -1.21 -4.79
N ASN A 61 -23.06 -2.24 -5.60
CA ASN A 61 -24.16 -2.19 -6.54
C ASN A 61 -25.49 -2.07 -5.77
N ILE A 62 -26.39 -1.27 -6.32
CA ILE A 62 -27.79 -1.18 -5.89
C ILE A 62 -28.49 -1.78 -7.10
N ASP A 63 -28.85 -3.05 -7.01
CA ASP A 63 -29.62 -3.70 -8.07
C ASP A 63 -31.01 -3.02 -8.10
N GLU A 64 -31.56 -2.79 -9.29
CA GLU A 64 -32.96 -2.35 -9.46
C GLU A 64 -33.96 -3.50 -9.17
N GLY A 65 -33.51 -4.57 -8.50
CA GLY A 65 -34.26 -5.79 -8.20
C GLY A 65 -34.58 -6.01 -6.71
N ASP A 66 -34.31 -5.03 -5.83
CA ASP A 66 -34.80 -5.03 -4.44
C ASP A 66 -36.14 -4.26 -4.30
N ASP A 67 -36.75 -3.87 -5.42
CA ASP A 67 -38.12 -3.35 -5.53
C ASP A 67 -39.08 -4.44 -6.05
N GLU A 68 -39.04 -5.65 -5.46
CA GLU A 68 -40.15 -6.64 -5.54
C GLU A 68 -40.22 -7.52 -4.28
#